data_AF-K5W3J2-F1
#
_entry.id   AF-K5W3J2-F1
#
_cell.length_a   1.000
_cell.length_b   1.000
_cell.length_c   1.000
_cell.angle_alpha   90.00
_cell.angle_beta   90.00
_cell.angle_gamma   90.00
#
_symmetry.space_group_name_H-M   'P 1'
#
loop_
_entity.id
_entity.type
_entity.pdbx_description
1 polymer ?
#
loop_
_entity_poly.entity_id
_entity_poly.type
_entity_poly.pdbx_seq_one_letter_code
_entity_poly.pdbx_strand_id
1 'polypeptide(L)'
;MAILERCLNFIANCDGEKKMRWVVGAAGVGKSAIMQNVAESPKLPVTSLASVFFSINGRHDGTKAIITLSYQLAARSEVYRQVIEYEITRDPSLLQSSMPVQFEKFIIEPFIRNPLLNSAGRVLIIIDGLDECSSTHTQQEILRLISDFCIMHPSSPVVWLIASRPEKHITSFFSRVDVTPAYEKEEILVESDEARADVERFLRDELKEIKMASDSLDPHSEWPEERDLWKLTEAASGLFAYAHTVVRYIRDSNAENPVSQLSDILNVIDNHPMTGIPREEHPMALLDALYARILSGVPNK
;
A
#
# COMPACT_ATOMS: atom_id res chain seq x y z
N MET A 1 -8.15 -9.95 -6.86
CA MET A 1 -7.13 -9.59 -5.87
C MET A 1 -7.09 -10.60 -4.73
N ALA A 2 -6.41 -11.73 -4.95
CA ALA A 2 -6.25 -12.78 -3.95
C ALA A 2 -5.45 -12.31 -2.71
N ILE A 3 -4.50 -11.39 -2.88
CA ILE A 3 -3.70 -10.83 -1.79
C ILE A 3 -4.58 -10.01 -0.81
N LEU A 4 -5.53 -9.23 -1.33
CA LEU A 4 -6.48 -8.47 -0.50
C LEU A 4 -7.28 -9.41 0.40
N GLU A 5 -7.82 -10.49 -0.17
CA GLU A 5 -8.57 -11.50 0.60
C GLU A 5 -7.69 -12.19 1.65
N ARG A 6 -6.43 -12.52 1.31
CA ARG A 6 -5.48 -13.06 2.29
C ARG A 6 -5.21 -12.09 3.43
N CYS A 7 -5.05 -10.79 3.15
CA CYS A 7 -4.86 -9.77 4.18
C CYS A 7 -6.09 -9.63 5.09
N LEU A 8 -7.30 -9.58 4.51
CA LEU A 8 -8.54 -9.55 5.28
C LEU A 8 -8.70 -10.81 6.13
N ASN A 9 -8.38 -11.98 5.58
CA ASN A 9 -8.42 -13.26 6.29
C ASN A 9 -7.45 -13.30 7.46
N PHE A 10 -6.25 -12.75 7.29
CA PHE A 10 -5.29 -12.58 8.37
C PHE A 10 -5.84 -11.71 9.49
N ILE A 11 -6.32 -10.51 9.17
CA ILE A 11 -6.90 -9.60 10.16
C ILE A 11 -8.08 -10.25 10.88
N ALA A 12 -8.89 -11.03 10.16
CA ALA A 12 -10.06 -11.74 10.67
C ALA A 12 -9.73 -12.91 11.61
N ASN A 13 -8.55 -13.52 11.47
CA ASN A 13 -8.18 -14.73 12.20
C ASN A 13 -6.90 -14.60 13.02
N CYS A 14 -6.37 -13.38 13.15
CA CYS A 14 -5.15 -13.10 13.88
C CYS A 14 -5.30 -13.38 15.39
N ASP A 15 -4.86 -14.55 15.83
CA ASP A 15 -4.74 -14.99 17.21
C ASP A 15 -3.27 -15.31 17.57
N GLY A 16 -2.92 -15.21 18.86
CA GLY A 16 -1.56 -15.53 19.34
C GLY A 16 -0.46 -14.57 18.88
N GLU A 17 0.74 -15.11 18.62
CA GLU A 17 2.00 -14.36 18.48
C GLU A 17 2.19 -13.64 17.14
N LYS A 18 1.49 -14.08 16.08
CA LYS A 18 1.63 -13.54 14.72
C LYS A 18 0.69 -12.37 14.48
N LYS A 19 0.90 -11.29 15.24
CA LYS A 19 0.11 -10.05 15.19
C LYS A 19 0.51 -9.09 14.08
N MET A 20 1.56 -9.39 13.32
CA MET A 20 2.04 -8.56 12.23
C MET A 20 2.00 -9.31 10.90
N ARG A 21 1.55 -8.65 9.83
CA ARG A 21 1.77 -9.12 8.46
C ARG A 21 2.58 -8.10 7.69
N TRP A 22 3.63 -8.58 7.04
CA TRP A 22 4.48 -7.79 6.18
C TRP A 22 4.22 -8.11 4.72
N VAL A 23 3.62 -7.16 4.02
CA VAL A 23 3.34 -7.19 2.57
C VAL A 23 4.53 -6.58 1.83
N VAL A 24 5.30 -7.41 1.15
CA VAL A 24 6.53 -7.00 0.46
C VAL A 24 6.40 -7.15 -1.05
N GLY A 25 6.99 -6.22 -1.79
CA GLY A 25 7.01 -6.28 -3.25
C GLY A 25 7.71 -5.06 -3.86
N ALA A 26 8.02 -5.14 -5.15
CA ALA A 26 8.69 -4.06 -5.88
C ALA A 26 7.85 -2.76 -5.92
N ALA A 27 8.46 -1.66 -6.37
CA ALA A 27 7.73 -0.42 -6.61
C ALA A 27 6.63 -0.64 -7.67
N GLY A 28 5.48 0.03 -7.52
CA GLY A 28 4.43 -0.01 -8.55
C GLY A 28 3.58 -1.28 -8.65
N VAL A 29 3.79 -2.28 -7.77
CA VAL A 29 3.02 -3.54 -7.78
C VAL A 29 1.66 -3.47 -7.07
N GLY A 30 1.24 -2.28 -6.63
CA GLY A 30 -0.08 -2.09 -6.01
C GLY A 30 -0.16 -2.30 -4.49
N LYS A 31 0.96 -2.35 -3.76
CA LYS A 31 0.97 -2.45 -2.29
C LYS A 31 0.07 -1.41 -1.61
N SER A 32 0.25 -0.12 -1.93
CA SER A 32 -0.55 0.96 -1.36
C SER A 32 -2.04 0.84 -1.69
N ALA A 33 -2.36 0.38 -2.90
CA ALA A 33 -3.75 0.10 -3.29
C ALA A 33 -4.34 -1.04 -2.46
N ILE A 34 -3.58 -2.12 -2.19
CA ILE A 34 -4.01 -3.19 -1.29
C ILE A 34 -4.23 -2.62 0.12
N MET A 35 -3.29 -1.84 0.66
CA MET A 35 -3.41 -1.23 1.99
C MET A 35 -4.64 -0.33 2.11
N GLN A 36 -4.92 0.47 1.10
CA GLN A 36 -6.11 1.31 1.04
C GLN A 36 -7.39 0.49 0.97
N ASN A 37 -7.43 -0.52 0.08
CA ASN A 37 -8.60 -1.41 -0.04
C ASN A 37 -8.86 -2.21 1.25
N VAL A 38 -7.82 -2.58 2.01
CA VAL A 38 -7.99 -3.17 3.35
C VAL A 38 -8.63 -2.17 4.30
N ALA A 39 -8.10 -0.94 4.36
CA ALA A 39 -8.60 0.12 5.24
C ALA A 39 -10.07 0.51 4.97
N GLU A 40 -10.49 0.46 3.72
CA GLU A 40 -11.83 0.84 3.26
C GLU A 40 -12.79 -0.35 3.13
N SER A 41 -12.32 -1.57 3.41
CA SER A 41 -13.12 -2.78 3.23
C SER A 41 -14.33 -2.80 4.17
N PRO A 42 -15.56 -2.99 3.66
CA PRO A 42 -16.76 -3.13 4.50
C PRO A 42 -16.78 -4.44 5.29
N LYS A 43 -15.89 -5.39 4.95
CA LYS A 43 -15.78 -6.70 5.61
C LYS A 43 -14.72 -6.69 6.73
N LEU A 44 -14.11 -5.55 7.03
CA LEU A 44 -13.01 -5.45 7.98
C LEU A 44 -13.49 -5.68 9.43
N PRO A 45 -13.08 -6.76 10.11
CA PRO A 45 -13.62 -7.12 11.43
C PRO A 45 -12.81 -6.46 12.55
N VAL A 46 -12.82 -5.13 12.61
CA VAL A 46 -12.06 -4.32 13.58
C VAL A 46 -12.94 -3.27 14.22
N THR A 47 -12.61 -2.86 15.45
CA THR A 47 -13.35 -1.82 16.18
C THR A 47 -12.72 -0.44 16.01
N SER A 48 -11.44 -0.38 15.66
CA SER A 48 -10.76 0.85 15.30
C SER A 48 -9.64 0.59 14.29
N LEU A 49 -9.29 1.64 13.56
CA LEU A 49 -8.27 1.64 12.52
C LEU A 49 -7.47 2.93 12.59
N ALA A 50 -6.15 2.80 12.51
CA ALA A 50 -5.25 3.92 12.23
C ALA A 50 -4.24 3.54 11.15
N SER A 51 -3.79 4.52 10.39
CA SER A 51 -2.88 4.28 9.29
C SER A 51 -1.88 5.40 9.06
N VAL A 52 -0.67 5.03 8.64
CA VAL A 52 0.32 5.96 8.11
C VAL A 52 0.69 5.48 6.72
N PHE A 53 0.51 6.35 5.74
CA PHE A 53 0.98 6.15 4.37
C PHE A 53 2.13 7.12 4.15
N PHE A 54 3.35 6.59 4.14
CA PHE A 54 4.54 7.37 3.84
C PHE A 54 4.55 7.76 2.36
N SER A 55 5.22 8.87 2.04
CA SER A 55 5.40 9.41 0.68
C SER A 55 4.15 9.95 -0.02
N ILE A 56 2.96 9.61 0.46
CA ILE A 56 1.74 10.35 0.09
C ILE A 56 1.79 11.73 0.77
N ASN A 57 1.77 12.80 -0.04
CA ASN A 57 1.75 14.20 0.41
C ASN A 57 2.98 14.67 1.21
N GLY A 58 4.18 14.18 0.89
CA GLY A 58 5.43 14.65 1.53
C GLY A 58 5.66 14.13 2.95
N ARG A 59 4.90 13.10 3.38
CA ARG A 59 5.07 12.44 4.68
C ARG A 59 6.27 11.48 4.62
N HIS A 60 7.47 12.01 4.84
CA HIS A 60 8.71 11.21 4.88
C HIS A 60 9.34 11.14 6.28
N ASP A 61 8.79 11.88 7.23
CA ASP A 61 9.27 11.95 8.60
C ASP A 61 8.63 10.87 9.47
N GLY A 62 9.31 9.73 9.59
CA GLY A 62 8.86 8.61 10.41
C GLY A 62 8.80 8.90 11.91
N THR A 63 9.46 9.96 12.40
CA THR A 63 9.47 10.29 13.83
C THR A 63 8.09 10.67 14.36
N LYS A 64 7.18 11.10 13.47
CA LYS A 64 5.80 11.48 13.79
C LYS A 64 4.79 10.34 13.63
N ALA A 65 5.23 9.14 13.26
CA ALA A 65 4.34 8.02 12.97
C ALA A 65 3.45 7.70 14.18
N ILE A 66 4.04 7.59 15.38
CA ILE A 66 3.29 7.20 16.58
C ILE A 66 2.25 8.26 16.96
N ILE A 67 2.63 9.54 17.02
CA ILE A 67 1.67 10.63 17.25
C ILE A 67 0.53 10.63 16.23
N THR A 68 0.85 10.41 14.95
CA THR A 68 -0.15 10.38 13.87
C THR A 68 -1.14 9.24 14.06
N LEU A 69 -0.65 8.05 14.42
CA LEU A 69 -1.48 6.88 14.71
C LEU A 69 -2.35 7.12 15.94
N SER A 70 -1.77 7.63 17.03
CA SER A 70 -2.50 7.93 18.26
C SER A 70 -3.59 8.97 18.05
N TYR A 71 -3.33 10.04 17.30
CA TYR A 71 -4.35 11.01 16.93
C TYR A 71 -5.51 10.36 16.17
N GLN A 72 -5.23 9.50 15.20
CA GLN A 72 -6.25 8.80 14.41
C GLN A 72 -7.09 7.83 15.24
N LEU A 73 -6.48 7.16 16.22
CA LEU A 73 -7.18 6.28 17.16
C LEU A 73 -8.08 7.09 18.10
N ALA A 74 -7.59 8.21 18.63
CA ALA A 74 -8.36 9.11 19.49
C ALA A 74 -9.56 9.74 18.76
N ALA A 75 -9.42 10.04 17.47
CA ALA A 75 -10.53 10.54 16.66
C ALA A 75 -11.66 9.51 16.46
N ARG A 76 -11.37 8.21 16.63
CA ARG A 76 -12.33 7.12 16.36
C ARG A 76 -12.81 6.39 17.60
N SER A 77 -12.06 6.42 18.70
CA SER A 77 -12.39 5.74 19.96
C SER A 77 -12.41 6.73 21.11
N GLU A 78 -13.60 6.96 21.67
CA GLU A 78 -13.77 7.86 22.81
C GLU A 78 -12.99 7.39 24.04
N VAL A 79 -13.00 6.08 24.32
CA VAL A 79 -12.26 5.50 25.46
C VAL A 79 -10.76 5.73 25.29
N TYR A 80 -10.22 5.52 24.09
CA TYR A 80 -8.81 5.77 23.81
C TYR A 80 -8.49 7.26 23.91
N ARG A 81 -9.36 8.13 23.37
CA ARG A 81 -9.21 9.58 23.45
C ARG A 81 -9.10 10.07 24.89
N GLN A 82 -9.94 9.59 25.79
CA GLN A 82 -9.89 9.96 27.21
C GLN A 82 -8.55 9.58 27.86
N VAL A 83 -8.01 8.40 27.54
CA VAL A 83 -6.69 7.97 28.03
C VAL A 83 -5.59 8.91 27.53
N ILE A 84 -5.58 9.23 26.23
CA ILE A 84 -4.56 10.08 25.64
C ILE A 84 -4.68 11.55 26.09
N GLU A 85 -5.90 12.08 26.19
CA GLU A 85 -6.15 13.43 26.73
C GLU A 85 -5.63 13.55 28.17
N TYR A 86 -5.87 12.54 29.01
CA TYR A 86 -5.33 12.50 30.37
C TYR A 86 -3.80 12.48 30.39
N GLU A 87 -3.17 11.61 29.61
CA GLU A 87 -1.71 11.48 29.54
C GLU A 87 -1.04 12.77 29.07
N ILE A 88 -1.54 13.38 27.99
CA ILE A 88 -1.00 14.65 27.44
C ILE A 88 -1.26 15.83 28.39
N THR A 89 -2.43 15.88 29.05
CA THR A 89 -2.72 16.94 30.02
C THR A 89 -1.78 16.87 31.21
N ARG A 90 -1.43 15.65 31.65
CA ARG A 90 -0.50 15.42 32.75
C ARG A 90 0.95 15.73 32.34
N ASP A 91 1.36 15.32 31.15
CA ASP A 91 2.71 15.55 30.61
C ASP A 91 2.66 15.96 29.12
N PRO A 92 2.60 17.27 28.84
CA PRO A 92 2.59 17.77 27.46
C PRO A 92 3.89 17.49 26.70
N SER A 93 5.00 17.20 27.39
CA SER A 93 6.29 16.95 26.76
C SER A 93 6.32 15.62 25.99
N LEU A 94 5.36 14.72 26.27
CA LEU A 94 5.20 13.46 25.55
C LEU A 94 5.06 13.64 24.03
N LEU A 95 4.45 14.75 23.59
CA LEU A 95 4.32 15.09 22.16
C LEU A 95 5.65 15.40 21.46
N GLN A 96 6.71 15.66 22.23
CA GLN A 96 8.06 15.92 21.74
C GLN A 96 9.06 14.85 22.21
N SER A 97 8.58 13.84 22.93
CA SER A 97 9.42 12.75 23.45
C SER A 97 9.90 11.82 22.34
N SER A 98 10.82 10.92 22.66
CA SER A 98 11.34 9.94 21.69
C SER A 98 10.26 8.93 21.27
N MET A 99 10.43 8.34 20.08
CA MET A 99 9.48 7.36 19.54
C MET A 99 9.21 6.18 20.50
N PRO A 100 10.21 5.60 21.21
CA PRO A 100 9.94 4.54 22.19
C PRO A 100 9.07 5.00 23.36
N VAL A 101 9.26 6.24 23.83
CA VAL A 101 8.44 6.81 24.92
C VAL A 101 7.01 7.02 24.44
N GLN A 102 6.83 7.58 23.24
CA GLN A 102 5.50 7.72 22.62
C GLN A 102 4.84 6.36 22.41
N PHE A 103 5.57 5.34 21.95
CA PHE A 103 5.03 4.00 21.71
C PHE A 103 4.58 3.35 23.02
N GLU A 104 5.39 3.43 24.07
CA GLU A 104 5.01 2.97 25.41
C GLU A 104 3.73 3.67 25.88
N LYS A 105 3.71 5.01 25.88
CA LYS A 105 2.61 5.81 26.45
C LYS A 105 1.33 5.77 25.63
N PHE A 106 1.42 5.69 24.31
CA PHE A 106 0.26 5.83 23.45
C PHE A 106 -0.19 4.54 22.78
N ILE A 107 0.61 3.46 22.80
CA ILE A 107 0.22 2.16 22.25
C ILE A 107 0.21 1.10 23.35
N ILE A 108 1.33 0.91 24.05
CA ILE A 108 1.44 -0.18 25.05
C ILE A 108 0.52 0.08 26.23
N GLU A 109 0.65 1.20 26.93
CA GLU A 109 -0.15 1.48 28.12
C GLU A 109 -1.67 1.46 27.82
N PRO A 110 -2.17 2.09 26.75
CA PRO A 110 -3.59 2.06 26.44
C PRO A 110 -4.11 0.66 26.10
N PHE A 111 -3.42 -0.12 25.26
CA PHE A 111 -3.95 -1.41 24.79
C PHE A 111 -3.64 -2.59 25.71
N ILE A 112 -2.66 -2.46 26.62
CA ILE A 112 -2.27 -3.53 27.54
C ILE A 112 -2.76 -3.27 28.96
N ARG A 113 -2.73 -2.02 29.44
CA ARG A 113 -3.04 -1.70 30.85
C ARG A 113 -4.46 -1.20 31.07
N ASN A 114 -5.18 -0.81 30.01
CA ASN A 114 -6.59 -0.42 30.12
C ASN A 114 -7.52 -1.61 29.77
N PRO A 115 -8.29 -2.16 30.74
CA PRO A 115 -9.14 -3.32 30.50
C PRO A 115 -10.22 -3.11 29.45
N LEU A 116 -10.75 -1.88 29.33
CA LEU A 116 -11.78 -1.57 28.34
C LEU A 116 -11.21 -1.65 26.93
N LEU A 117 -10.03 -1.05 26.69
CA LEU A 117 -9.39 -1.09 25.38
C LEU A 117 -8.82 -2.48 25.05
N ASN A 118 -8.29 -3.18 26.04
CA ASN A 118 -7.75 -4.53 25.86
C ASN A 118 -8.84 -5.53 25.43
N SER A 119 -10.08 -5.32 25.87
CA SER A 119 -11.24 -6.17 25.53
C SER A 119 -12.11 -5.63 24.39
N ALA A 120 -11.83 -4.44 23.85
CA ALA A 120 -12.68 -3.74 22.87
C ALA A 120 -12.63 -4.30 21.44
N GLY A 121 -12.26 -5.56 21.24
CA GLY A 121 -12.09 -6.16 19.91
C GLY A 121 -10.82 -5.68 19.21
N ARG A 122 -10.59 -6.14 17.97
CA ARG A 122 -9.33 -5.91 17.26
C ARG A 122 -9.16 -4.46 16.80
N VAL A 123 -7.94 -3.95 16.94
CA VAL A 123 -7.51 -2.64 16.42
C VAL A 123 -6.49 -2.87 15.33
N LEU A 124 -6.75 -2.38 14.12
CA LEU A 124 -5.78 -2.49 13.02
C LEU A 124 -4.93 -1.22 12.93
N ILE A 125 -3.62 -1.42 12.80
CA ILE A 125 -2.67 -0.36 12.46
C ILE A 125 -1.98 -0.71 11.14
N ILE A 126 -2.10 0.20 10.17
CA ILE A 126 -1.49 0.05 8.84
C ILE A 126 -0.30 1.00 8.71
N ILE A 127 0.84 0.48 8.25
CA ILE A 127 2.02 1.26 7.87
C ILE A 127 2.33 0.95 6.41
N ASP A 128 1.99 1.86 5.51
CA ASP A 128 2.29 1.73 4.09
C ASP A 128 3.50 2.57 3.70
N GLY A 129 4.34 2.01 2.82
CA GLY A 129 5.55 2.67 2.34
C GLY A 129 6.64 2.84 3.39
N LEU A 130 6.84 1.87 4.29
CA LEU A 130 7.87 1.99 5.35
C LEU A 130 9.26 2.34 4.78
N ASP A 131 9.63 1.79 3.62
CA ASP A 131 10.88 2.10 2.92
C ASP A 131 11.01 3.56 2.47
N GLU A 132 9.88 4.27 2.34
CA GLU A 132 9.80 5.66 1.88
C GLU A 132 9.89 6.68 3.05
N CYS A 133 10.04 6.18 4.28
CA CYS A 133 10.50 6.96 5.43
C CYS A 133 11.98 7.34 5.25
N SER A 134 12.31 8.62 5.44
CA SER A 134 13.63 9.19 5.11
C SER A 134 14.84 8.58 5.85
N SER A 135 14.65 7.93 6.99
CA SER A 135 15.73 7.43 7.85
C SER A 135 15.65 5.91 8.03
N THR A 136 16.67 5.19 7.57
CA THR A 136 16.84 3.74 7.83
C THR A 136 16.80 3.41 9.32
N HIS A 137 17.39 4.27 10.17
CA HIS A 137 17.34 4.08 11.61
C HIS A 137 15.90 4.12 12.14
N THR A 138 15.12 5.10 11.70
CA THR A 138 13.71 5.24 12.08
C THR A 138 12.87 4.08 11.58
N GLN A 139 13.13 3.59 10.36
CA GLN A 139 12.45 2.39 9.84
C GLN A 139 12.71 1.17 10.73
N GLN A 140 13.96 0.95 11.13
CA GLN A 140 14.33 -0.16 12.01
C GLN A 140 13.80 0.01 13.44
N GLU A 141 13.73 1.24 13.95
CA GLU A 141 13.15 1.54 15.26
C GLU A 141 11.64 1.24 15.29
N ILE A 142 10.89 1.65 14.25
CA ILE A 142 9.48 1.30 14.09
C ILE A 142 9.30 -0.22 14.09
N LEU A 143 10.07 -0.93 13.25
CA LEU A 143 9.99 -2.39 13.16
C LEU A 143 10.32 -3.06 14.50
N ARG A 144 11.35 -2.59 15.20
CA ARG A 144 11.74 -3.11 16.51
C ARG A 144 10.61 -2.95 17.52
N LEU A 145 10.05 -1.74 17.66
CA LEU A 145 8.98 -1.47 18.62
C LEU A 145 7.75 -2.35 18.36
N ILE A 146 7.38 -2.53 17.08
CA ILE A 146 6.25 -3.38 16.69
C ILE A 146 6.53 -4.85 16.94
N SER A 147 7.70 -5.36 16.52
CA SER A 147 8.10 -6.76 16.75
C SER A 147 8.14 -7.09 18.24
N ASP A 148 8.80 -6.25 19.03
CA ASP A 148 8.92 -6.41 20.48
C ASP A 148 7.53 -6.43 21.13
N PHE A 149 6.61 -5.55 20.69
CA PHE A 149 5.23 -5.52 21.14
C PHE A 149 4.46 -6.80 20.82
N CYS A 150 4.52 -7.29 19.58
CA CYS A 150 3.83 -8.51 19.15
C CYS A 150 4.30 -9.73 19.95
N ILE A 151 5.60 -9.81 20.25
CA ILE A 151 6.21 -10.92 21.00
C ILE A 151 5.87 -10.84 22.49
N MET A 152 6.00 -9.66 23.10
CA MET A 152 5.78 -9.50 24.54
C MET A 152 4.29 -9.49 24.92
N HIS A 153 3.41 -9.15 24.00
CA HIS A 153 1.97 -8.99 24.24
C HIS A 153 1.10 -9.72 23.20
N PRO A 154 1.21 -11.05 23.08
CA PRO A 154 0.47 -11.83 22.07
C PRO A 154 -1.07 -11.79 22.28
N SER A 155 -1.52 -11.49 23.50
CA SER A 155 -2.94 -11.29 23.82
C SER A 155 -3.48 -9.91 23.48
N SER A 156 -2.63 -9.00 22.98
CA SER A 156 -3.03 -7.65 22.59
C SER A 156 -4.12 -7.66 21.50
N PRO A 157 -5.07 -6.70 21.55
CA PRO A 157 -6.05 -6.52 20.48
C PRO A 157 -5.46 -5.92 19.20
N VAL A 158 -4.23 -5.39 19.24
CA VAL A 158 -3.64 -4.64 18.13
C VAL A 158 -3.04 -5.60 17.09
N VAL A 159 -3.40 -5.39 15.82
CA VAL A 159 -2.91 -6.11 14.66
C VAL A 159 -2.20 -5.13 13.73
N TRP A 160 -1.07 -5.52 13.17
CA TRP A 160 -0.22 -4.68 12.33
C TRP A 160 -0.20 -5.20 10.90
N LEU A 161 -0.36 -4.28 9.95
CA LEU A 161 -0.17 -4.56 8.53
C LEU A 161 0.86 -3.57 7.98
N ILE A 162 2.00 -4.07 7.54
CA ILE A 162 3.14 -3.25 7.09
C ILE A 162 3.40 -3.53 5.61
N ALA A 163 3.49 -2.49 4.78
CA ALA A 163 3.93 -2.59 3.40
C ALA A 163 5.29 -1.92 3.21
N SER A 164 6.17 -2.59 2.48
CA SER A 164 7.43 -1.98 2.05
C SER A 164 8.00 -2.61 0.76
N ARG A 165 8.99 -1.95 0.18
CA ARG A 165 9.95 -2.57 -0.73
C ARG A 165 10.88 -3.54 0.02
N PRO A 166 11.51 -4.50 -0.68
CA PRO A 166 12.47 -5.44 -0.09
C PRO A 166 13.86 -4.80 0.13
N GLU A 167 13.90 -3.60 0.73
CA GLU A 167 15.17 -2.94 1.05
C GLU A 167 16.01 -3.79 2.00
N LYS A 168 17.32 -3.86 1.76
CA LYS A 168 18.22 -4.83 2.42
C LYS A 168 18.14 -4.77 3.95
N HIS A 169 18.04 -3.59 4.55
CA HIS A 169 17.95 -3.45 6.01
C HIS A 169 16.59 -3.88 6.57
N ILE A 170 15.50 -3.79 5.79
CA ILE A 170 14.17 -4.27 6.16
C ILE A 170 14.14 -5.80 6.06
N THR A 171 14.57 -6.37 4.93
CA THR A 171 14.60 -7.83 4.73
C THR A 171 15.52 -8.51 5.75
N SER A 172 16.67 -7.92 6.04
CA SER A 172 17.60 -8.41 7.07
C SER A 172 16.99 -8.36 8.46
N PHE A 173 16.20 -7.34 8.80
CA PHE A 173 15.50 -7.24 10.08
C PHE A 173 14.50 -8.39 10.25
N PHE A 174 13.64 -8.60 9.25
CA PHE A 174 12.62 -9.65 9.29
C PHE A 174 13.20 -11.08 9.23
N SER A 175 14.43 -11.23 8.72
CA SER A 175 15.12 -12.52 8.67
C SER A 175 15.76 -12.94 10.00
N ARG A 176 15.75 -12.07 11.02
CA ARG A 176 16.32 -12.38 12.33
C ARG A 176 15.47 -13.40 13.09
N VAL A 177 16.12 -14.36 13.72
CA VAL A 177 15.47 -15.45 14.48
C VAL A 177 14.56 -14.90 15.58
N ASP A 178 14.97 -13.84 16.27
CA ASP A 178 14.17 -13.20 17.33
C ASP A 178 12.96 -12.41 16.82
N VAL A 179 12.88 -12.14 15.51
CA VAL A 179 11.77 -11.40 14.87
C VAL A 179 10.79 -12.35 14.16
N THR A 180 11.27 -13.48 13.63
CA THR A 180 10.43 -14.45 12.88
C THR A 180 9.13 -14.89 13.54
N PRO A 181 9.01 -15.00 14.88
CA PRO A 181 7.74 -15.35 15.53
C PRO A 181 6.68 -14.24 15.42
N ALA A 182 7.10 -12.98 15.26
CA ALA A 182 6.21 -11.82 15.34
C ALA A 182 5.35 -11.61 14.09
N TYR A 183 5.70 -12.20 12.94
CA TYR A 183 5.10 -11.83 11.66
C TYR A 183 4.82 -12.96 10.67
N GLU A 184 3.94 -12.66 9.71
CA GLU A 184 3.73 -13.43 8.49
C GLU A 184 4.13 -12.62 7.25
N LYS A 185 4.90 -13.23 6.34
CA LYS A 185 5.29 -12.62 5.06
C LYS A 185 4.19 -12.85 4.02
N GLU A 186 3.81 -11.79 3.32
CA GLU A 186 2.98 -11.83 2.12
C GLU A 186 3.76 -11.15 1.00
N GLU A 187 4.12 -11.89 -0.05
CA GLU A 187 4.99 -11.37 -1.11
C GLU A 187 4.21 -11.19 -2.41
N ILE A 188 4.33 -9.99 -3.00
CA ILE A 188 3.76 -9.65 -4.29
C ILE A 188 4.87 -9.78 -5.33
N LEU A 189 4.84 -10.90 -6.04
CA LEU A 189 5.77 -11.18 -7.13
C LEU A 189 5.29 -10.48 -8.40
N VAL A 190 6.17 -9.69 -9.01
CA VAL A 190 5.96 -9.20 -10.37
C VAL A 190 6.00 -10.40 -11.29
N GLU A 191 5.24 -10.38 -12.39
CA GLU A 191 5.20 -11.47 -13.37
C GLU A 191 4.61 -12.79 -12.88
N SER A 192 3.96 -12.81 -11.71
CA SER A 192 3.13 -13.97 -11.34
C SER A 192 1.86 -13.99 -12.19
N ASP A 193 1.30 -15.18 -12.42
CA ASP A 193 0.04 -15.32 -13.14
C ASP A 193 -1.08 -14.56 -12.42
N GLU A 194 -1.07 -14.52 -11.08
CA GLU A 194 -2.02 -13.75 -10.29
C GLU A 194 -1.85 -12.24 -10.50
N ALA A 195 -0.62 -11.72 -10.53
CA ALA A 195 -0.36 -10.30 -10.76
C ALA A 195 -0.79 -9.87 -12.17
N ARG A 196 -0.52 -10.71 -13.19
CA ARG A 196 -0.99 -10.46 -14.57
C ARG A 196 -2.51 -10.47 -14.66
N ALA A 197 -3.17 -11.46 -14.06
CA ALA A 197 -4.63 -11.55 -14.05
C ALA A 197 -5.28 -10.37 -13.32
N ASP A 198 -4.72 -9.93 -12.18
CA ASP A 198 -5.22 -8.77 -11.44
C ASP A 198 -5.05 -7.46 -12.24
N VAL A 199 -3.93 -7.30 -12.98
CA VAL A 199 -3.72 -6.15 -13.87
C VAL A 199 -4.64 -6.17 -15.09
N GLU A 200 -4.82 -7.33 -15.73
CA GLU A 200 -5.76 -7.48 -16.86
C GLU A 200 -7.17 -7.05 -16.45
N ARG A 201 -7.63 -7.56 -15.29
CA ARG A 201 -8.93 -7.22 -14.75
C ARG A 201 -9.06 -5.72 -14.50
N PHE A 202 -8.04 -5.10 -13.88
CA PHE A 202 -8.01 -3.66 -13.65
C PHE A 202 -8.10 -2.87 -14.97
N LEU A 203 -7.29 -3.20 -15.98
CA LEU A 203 -7.32 -2.55 -17.29
C LEU A 203 -8.71 -2.69 -17.94
N ARG A 204 -9.28 -3.89 -17.91
CA ARG A 204 -10.60 -4.18 -18.47
C ARG A 204 -11.70 -3.35 -17.80
N ASP A 205 -11.69 -3.30 -16.48
CA ASP A 205 -12.68 -2.56 -15.69
C ASP A 205 -12.53 -1.04 -15.94
N GLU A 206 -11.32 -0.48 -15.87
CA GLU A 206 -11.10 0.96 -16.06
C GLU A 206 -11.34 1.44 -17.50
N LEU A 207 -10.96 0.66 -18.52
CA LEU A 207 -11.21 1.01 -19.92
C LEU A 207 -12.70 0.93 -20.25
N LYS A 208 -13.43 -0.01 -19.63
CA LYS A 208 -14.90 -0.07 -19.73
C LYS A 208 -15.54 1.18 -19.14
N GLU A 209 -15.08 1.67 -17.99
CA GLU A 209 -15.55 2.93 -17.40
C GLU A 209 -15.25 4.14 -18.30
N ILE A 210 -14.04 4.22 -18.88
CA ILE A 210 -13.69 5.28 -19.84
C ILE A 210 -14.63 5.24 -21.05
N LYS A 211 -14.93 4.05 -21.57
CA LYS A 211 -15.87 3.89 -22.69
C LYS A 211 -17.26 4.42 -22.33
N MET A 212 -17.78 4.05 -21.16
CA MET A 212 -19.11 4.50 -20.73
C MET A 212 -19.18 6.02 -20.50
N ALA A 213 -18.08 6.63 -20.08
CA ALA A 213 -17.99 8.06 -19.83
C ALA A 213 -17.67 8.91 -21.07
N SER A 214 -17.32 8.28 -22.20
CA SER A 214 -16.89 8.98 -23.41
C SER A 214 -18.00 9.14 -24.43
N ASP A 215 -18.31 10.38 -24.79
CA ASP A 215 -19.27 10.70 -25.86
C ASP A 215 -18.76 10.31 -27.26
N SER A 216 -17.45 10.07 -27.42
CA SER A 216 -16.83 9.76 -28.72
C SER A 216 -16.82 8.27 -29.05
N LEU A 217 -17.22 7.41 -28.11
CA LEU A 217 -17.18 5.95 -28.24
C LEU A 217 -18.60 5.39 -28.32
N ASP A 218 -18.86 4.51 -29.28
CA ASP A 218 -20.12 3.78 -29.35
C ASP A 218 -20.24 2.83 -28.13
N PRO A 219 -21.29 2.97 -27.29
CA PRO A 219 -21.54 2.06 -26.17
C PRO A 219 -21.63 0.59 -26.56
N HIS A 220 -22.00 0.29 -27.81
CA HIS A 220 -22.13 -1.07 -28.33
C HIS A 220 -20.87 -1.62 -29.02
N SER A 221 -19.84 -0.80 -29.20
CA SER A 221 -18.57 -1.25 -29.81
C SER A 221 -17.75 -2.17 -28.89
N GLU A 222 -16.90 -3.02 -29.43
CA GLU A 222 -15.95 -3.84 -28.63
C GLU A 222 -14.66 -3.06 -28.35
N TRP A 223 -14.77 -1.82 -27.84
CA TRP A 223 -13.60 -1.01 -27.50
C TRP A 223 -13.16 -1.20 -26.03
N PRO A 224 -11.86 -1.37 -25.75
CA PRO A 224 -10.81 -1.72 -26.72
C PRO A 224 -11.01 -3.16 -27.23
N GLU A 225 -10.46 -3.47 -28.42
CA GLU A 225 -10.47 -4.85 -28.90
C GLU A 225 -9.67 -5.76 -27.95
N GLU A 226 -10.07 -7.03 -27.81
CA GLU A 226 -9.38 -7.97 -26.90
C GLU A 226 -7.88 -8.10 -27.21
N ARG A 227 -7.48 -8.00 -28.48
CA ARG A 227 -6.06 -8.01 -28.87
C ARG A 227 -5.28 -6.83 -28.29
N ASP A 228 -5.90 -5.66 -28.20
CA ASP A 228 -5.27 -4.44 -27.71
C ASP A 228 -5.18 -4.48 -26.20
N LEU A 229 -6.25 -4.95 -25.53
CA LEU A 229 -6.21 -5.23 -24.10
C LEU A 229 -5.11 -6.23 -23.76
N TRP A 230 -4.97 -7.31 -24.53
CA TRP A 230 -3.91 -8.29 -24.32
C TRP A 230 -2.51 -7.67 -24.46
N LYS A 231 -2.29 -6.83 -25.48
CA LYS A 231 -1.02 -6.07 -25.63
C LYS A 231 -0.72 -5.20 -24.41
N LEU A 232 -1.73 -4.49 -23.87
CA LEU A 232 -1.56 -3.67 -22.67
C LEU A 232 -1.21 -4.52 -21.44
N THR A 233 -1.90 -5.66 -21.26
CA THR A 233 -1.64 -6.60 -20.16
C THR A 233 -0.23 -7.19 -20.24
N GLU A 234 0.20 -7.62 -21.42
CA GLU A 234 1.54 -8.14 -21.67
C GLU A 234 2.64 -7.09 -21.44
N ALA A 235 2.37 -5.85 -21.86
CA ALA A 235 3.26 -4.72 -21.61
C ALA A 235 3.36 -4.37 -20.13
N ALA A 236 2.26 -4.47 -19.39
CA ALA A 236 2.24 -4.23 -17.96
C ALA A 236 2.97 -5.32 -17.16
N SER A 237 2.96 -6.58 -17.60
CA SER A 237 3.61 -7.71 -16.91
C SER A 237 3.30 -7.81 -15.40
N GLY A 238 2.06 -7.49 -15.00
CA GLY A 238 1.64 -7.46 -13.59
C GLY A 238 2.04 -6.18 -12.82
N LEU A 239 2.58 -5.16 -13.49
CA LEU A 239 2.93 -3.87 -12.90
C LEU A 239 1.75 -2.89 -12.98
N PHE A 240 1.09 -2.67 -11.84
CA PHE A 240 0.00 -1.69 -11.72
C PHE A 240 0.41 -0.26 -12.06
N ALA A 241 1.65 0.16 -11.78
CA ALA A 241 2.13 1.49 -12.15
C ALA A 241 2.04 1.74 -13.67
N TYR A 242 2.35 0.74 -14.49
CA TYR A 242 2.18 0.84 -15.94
C TYR A 242 0.70 0.94 -16.32
N ALA A 243 -0.11 -0.02 -15.87
CA ALA A 243 -1.53 -0.07 -16.19
C ALA A 243 -2.27 1.21 -15.77
N HIS A 244 -1.98 1.73 -14.58
CA HIS A 244 -2.57 2.96 -14.07
C HIS A 244 -2.12 4.20 -14.87
N THR A 245 -0.87 4.25 -15.31
CA THR A 245 -0.38 5.33 -16.17
C THR A 245 -1.08 5.32 -17.53
N VAL A 246 -1.25 4.13 -18.12
CA VAL A 246 -2.04 3.91 -19.34
C VAL A 246 -3.47 4.41 -19.18
N VAL A 247 -4.18 3.96 -18.13
CA VAL A 247 -5.56 4.38 -17.86
C VAL A 247 -5.66 5.90 -17.68
N ARG A 248 -4.74 6.50 -16.91
CA ARG A 248 -4.73 7.95 -16.71
C ARG A 248 -4.49 8.73 -17.99
N TYR A 249 -3.60 8.26 -18.86
CA TYR A 249 -3.35 8.89 -20.15
C TYR A 249 -4.60 8.82 -21.02
N ILE A 250 -5.22 7.65 -21.17
CA ILE A 250 -6.42 7.44 -22.01
C ILE A 250 -7.65 8.19 -21.45
N ARG A 251 -7.73 8.37 -20.14
CA ARG A 251 -8.84 9.09 -19.48
C ARG A 251 -8.75 10.60 -19.63
N ASP A 252 -7.58 11.16 -19.97
CA ASP A 252 -7.40 12.61 -20.03
C ASP A 252 -8.08 13.21 -21.26
N SER A 253 -9.31 13.67 -21.06
CA SER A 253 -10.14 14.32 -22.08
C SER A 253 -9.62 15.69 -22.53
N ASN A 254 -8.62 16.27 -21.86
CA ASN A 254 -8.00 17.52 -22.29
C ASN A 254 -6.88 17.31 -23.31
N ALA A 255 -6.35 16.10 -23.43
CA ALA A 255 -5.28 15.78 -24.36
C ALA A 255 -5.84 15.42 -25.74
N GLU A 256 -6.49 14.27 -25.88
CA GLU A 256 -7.14 13.81 -27.12
C GLU A 256 -8.34 12.90 -26.80
N ASN A 257 -8.96 12.29 -27.82
CA ASN A 257 -9.98 11.26 -27.60
C ASN A 257 -9.34 9.92 -27.15
N PRO A 258 -10.06 9.08 -26.40
CA PRO A 258 -9.53 7.81 -25.88
C PRO A 258 -9.02 6.83 -26.92
N VAL A 259 -9.57 6.85 -28.15
CA VAL A 259 -9.15 5.94 -29.24
C VAL A 259 -7.76 6.32 -29.74
N SER A 260 -7.51 7.61 -29.98
CA SER A 260 -6.19 8.11 -30.39
C SER A 260 -5.14 7.82 -29.31
N GLN A 261 -5.49 8.07 -28.04
CA GLN A 261 -4.58 7.86 -26.92
C GLN A 261 -4.23 6.38 -26.72
N LEU A 262 -5.20 5.47 -26.92
CA LEU A 262 -4.94 4.04 -26.94
C LEU A 262 -4.01 3.68 -28.10
N SER A 263 -4.27 4.18 -29.30
CA SER A 263 -3.41 3.93 -30.47
C SER A 263 -1.97 4.39 -30.26
N ASP A 264 -1.78 5.56 -29.63
CA ASP A 264 -0.46 6.06 -29.23
C ASP A 264 0.29 5.08 -28.33
N ILE A 265 -0.37 4.55 -27.31
CA ILE A 265 0.24 3.58 -26.38
C ILE A 265 0.60 2.28 -27.10
N LEU A 266 -0.30 1.76 -27.95
CA LEU A 266 -0.04 0.56 -28.73
C LEU A 266 1.17 0.76 -29.66
N ASN A 267 1.30 1.93 -30.28
CA ASN A 267 2.49 2.28 -31.07
C ASN A 267 3.77 2.32 -30.22
N VAL A 268 3.72 2.81 -28.98
CA VAL A 268 4.89 2.78 -28.07
C VAL A 268 5.31 1.34 -27.79
N ILE A 269 4.35 0.46 -27.48
CA ILE A 269 4.58 -0.95 -27.19
C ILE A 269 5.20 -1.64 -28.43
N ASP A 270 4.61 -1.43 -29.61
CA ASP A 270 5.07 -2.07 -30.84
C ASP A 270 6.48 -1.59 -31.26
N ASN A 271 6.84 -0.34 -30.95
CA ASN A 271 8.18 0.23 -31.24
C ASN A 271 9.23 -0.09 -30.17
N HIS A 272 8.84 -0.64 -29.02
CA HIS A 272 9.75 -1.08 -27.95
C HIS A 272 9.48 -2.55 -27.60
N PRO A 273 9.71 -3.49 -28.53
CA PRO A 273 9.49 -4.89 -28.27
C PRO A 273 10.43 -5.36 -27.16
N MET A 274 9.86 -5.79 -26.03
CA MET A 274 10.61 -6.36 -24.89
C MET A 274 11.17 -7.77 -25.18
N THR A 275 11.20 -8.19 -26.44
CA THR A 275 11.73 -9.49 -26.87
C THR A 275 13.25 -9.52 -26.66
N GLY A 276 13.71 -10.29 -25.68
CA GLY A 276 15.13 -10.56 -25.45
C GLY A 276 15.82 -9.69 -24.39
N ILE A 277 15.11 -8.77 -23.72
CA ILE A 277 15.60 -8.07 -22.54
C ILE A 277 15.08 -8.82 -21.31
N PRO A 278 15.94 -9.31 -20.39
CA PRO A 278 15.48 -9.84 -19.12
C PRO A 278 14.68 -8.76 -18.40
N ARG A 279 13.38 -8.97 -18.21
CA ARG A 279 12.52 -8.01 -17.49
C ARG A 279 12.98 -7.78 -16.04
N GLU A 280 13.76 -8.70 -15.50
CA GLU A 280 14.48 -8.59 -14.22
C GLU A 280 15.51 -7.44 -14.19
N GLU A 281 16.16 -7.12 -15.33
CA GLU A 281 17.18 -6.06 -15.42
C GLU A 281 16.55 -4.68 -15.62
N HIS A 282 15.39 -4.61 -16.30
CA HIS A 282 14.70 -3.35 -16.59
C HIS A 282 13.17 -3.45 -16.38
N PRO A 283 12.71 -3.67 -15.13
CA PRO A 283 11.29 -3.91 -14.82
C PRO A 283 10.37 -2.73 -15.12
N MET A 284 10.94 -1.54 -15.38
CA MET A 284 10.22 -0.29 -15.65
C MET A 284 10.45 0.24 -17.07
N ALA A 285 11.19 -0.45 -17.95
CA ALA A 285 11.57 0.11 -19.25
C ALA A 285 10.38 0.56 -20.12
N LEU A 286 9.30 -0.23 -20.16
CA LEU A 286 8.09 0.15 -20.87
C LEU A 286 7.38 1.35 -20.22
N LEU A 287 7.42 1.44 -18.88
CA LEU A 287 6.89 2.60 -18.16
C LEU A 287 7.72 3.86 -18.48
N ASP A 288 9.05 3.74 -18.55
CA ASP A 288 9.94 4.84 -18.91
C ASP A 288 9.70 5.29 -20.36
N ALA A 289 9.53 4.35 -21.30
CA ALA A 289 9.19 4.64 -22.69
C ALA A 289 7.82 5.35 -22.81
N LEU A 290 6.83 4.90 -22.03
CA LEU A 290 5.53 5.54 -21.94
C LEU A 290 5.65 6.98 -21.41
N TYR A 291 6.39 7.20 -20.32
CA TYR A 291 6.64 8.55 -19.81
C TYR A 291 7.36 9.43 -20.83
N ALA A 292 8.38 8.92 -21.52
CA ALA A 292 9.10 9.67 -22.54
C ALA A 292 8.17 10.11 -23.69
N ARG A 293 7.23 9.24 -24.11
CA ARG A 293 6.21 9.57 -25.13
C ARG A 293 5.21 10.61 -24.63
N ILE A 294 4.75 10.50 -23.38
CA ILE A 294 3.80 11.46 -22.79
C ILE A 294 4.47 12.84 -22.69
N LEU A 295 5.71 12.89 -22.21
CA LEU A 295 6.45 14.13 -22.03
C LEU A 295 6.83 14.80 -23.36
N SER A 296 7.08 14.02 -24.44
CA SER A 296 7.36 14.59 -25.75
C SER A 296 6.15 15.25 -26.42
N GLY A 297 4.93 14.92 -25.97
CA GLY A 297 3.69 15.56 -26.40
C GLY A 297 3.39 16.89 -25.69
N VAL A 298 4.12 17.22 -24.62
CA VAL A 298 3.92 18.48 -23.89
C VAL A 298 4.70 19.59 -24.61
N PRO A 299 4.04 20.67 -25.08
CA PRO A 299 4.75 21.76 -25.74
C PRO A 299 5.74 22.42 -24.77
N ASN A 300 6.97 22.66 -25.23
CA ASN A 300 7.97 23.42 -24.48
C ASN A 300 7.39 24.80 -24.14
N LYS A 301 7.31 25.11 -22.84
CA LYS A 301 6.91 26.43 -22.35
C LYS A 301 7.99 27.47 -22.61
#